data_AF-A0A1Q8A813-F1
#
_entry.id   AF-A0A1Q8A813-F1
#
_cell.length_a   1.000
_cell.length_b   1.000
_cell.length_c   1.000
_cell.angle_alpha   90.00
_cell.angle_beta   90.00
_cell.angle_gamma   90.00
#
_symmetry.space_group_name_H-M   'P 1'
#
loop_
_entity.id
_entity.type
_entity.pdbx_description
1 polymer ?
#
loop_
_entity_poly.entity_id
_entity_poly.type
_entity_poly.pdbx_seq_one_letter_code
_entity_poly.pdbx_strand_id
1 'polypeptide(L)'
;MDIKFGVSLSVVYIGQSGSRYGYVVSNDANGDAFGGNDLVYVPRDAADITLQNPADWATLDNYIKSEPCLEANRGRILPRNACQNPWMNFLNLRLAKSFTTLQGQNVELTADLFNTFSLLDAAGIHNSWGRVKQVSGFENDNLLQLKGYDNVNQRGSYSLNSSNIATKYFTQDAARWRLQVGMKYSF
;
A
#
# COMPACT_ATOMS: atom_id res chain seq x y z
N MET A 1 -1.34 -0.12 -31.97
CA MET A 1 -1.53 -0.79 -33.27
C MET A 1 -2.34 0.15 -34.14
N ASP A 2 -1.88 0.44 -35.35
CA ASP A 2 -2.55 1.36 -36.27
C ASP A 2 -3.63 0.58 -37.04
N ILE A 3 -4.90 0.82 -36.72
CA ILE A 3 -6.02 0.13 -37.37
C ILE A 3 -6.39 0.96 -38.59
N LYS A 4 -6.68 0.28 -39.72
CA LYS A 4 -6.79 0.77 -41.12
C LYS A 4 -7.80 1.92 -41.41
N PHE A 5 -8.24 2.68 -40.41
CA PHE A 5 -9.26 3.73 -40.50
C PHE A 5 -8.87 5.04 -39.78
N GLY A 6 -7.58 5.28 -39.51
CA GLY A 6 -7.16 6.42 -38.68
C GLY A 6 -7.60 6.28 -37.22
N VAL A 7 -7.67 5.03 -36.73
CA VAL A 7 -7.95 4.71 -35.33
C VAL A 7 -6.69 4.16 -34.71
N SER A 8 -6.25 4.77 -33.62
CA SER A 8 -5.12 4.31 -32.83
C SER A 8 -5.57 3.94 -31.43
N LEU A 9 -5.21 2.73 -31.03
CA LEU A 9 -5.33 2.26 -29.65
C LEU A 9 -3.94 2.15 -29.04
N SER A 10 -3.75 2.82 -27.91
CA SER A 10 -2.56 2.69 -27.08
C SER A 10 -2.92 2.13 -25.70
N VAL A 11 -2.07 1.23 -25.22
CA VAL A 11 -2.20 0.55 -23.93
C VAL A 11 -0.89 0.69 -23.21
N VAL A 12 -0.94 1.18 -21.97
CA VAL A 12 0.23 1.27 -21.09
C VAL A 12 -0.10 0.56 -19.79
N TYR A 13 0.68 -0.46 -19.46
CA TYR A 13 0.63 -1.14 -18.17
C TYR A 13 1.84 -0.74 -17.33
N ILE A 14 1.60 -0.41 -16.06
CA ILE A 14 2.63 -0.03 -15.09
C ILE A 14 2.50 -0.94 -13.89
N GLY A 15 3.53 -1.74 -13.64
CA GLY A 15 3.71 -2.48 -12.40
C GLY A 15 4.75 -1.78 -11.54
N GLN A 16 4.39 -1.44 -10.30
CA GLN A 16 5.29 -0.80 -9.36
C GLN A 16 5.34 -1.59 -8.05
N SER A 17 6.54 -1.87 -7.56
CA SER A 17 6.72 -2.45 -6.22
C SER A 17 6.20 -1.50 -5.15
N GLY A 18 5.51 -2.03 -4.14
CA GLY A 18 5.03 -1.22 -3.03
C GLY A 18 6.17 -0.59 -2.23
N SER A 19 5.88 0.55 -1.60
CA SER A 19 6.81 1.22 -0.69
C SER A 19 7.16 0.33 0.50
N ARG A 20 8.36 0.53 1.05
CA ARG A 20 8.80 -0.16 2.26
C ARG A 20 8.27 0.55 3.50
N TYR A 21 8.11 -0.21 4.58
CA TYR A 21 7.70 0.30 5.89
C TYR A 21 8.28 -0.58 7.02
N GLY A 22 8.18 -0.10 8.26
CA GLY A 22 8.50 -0.86 9.46
C GLY A 22 7.34 -0.87 10.46
N TYR A 23 7.20 -1.96 11.21
CA TYR A 23 6.32 -1.97 12.37
C TYR A 23 7.01 -1.29 13.55
N VAL A 24 6.27 -0.41 14.22
CA VAL A 24 6.77 0.39 15.33
C VAL A 24 5.96 0.18 16.60
N VAL A 25 6.58 0.58 17.70
CA VAL A 25 5.97 0.79 19.00
C VAL A 25 5.56 2.26 19.11
N SER A 26 4.32 2.52 19.51
CA SER A 26 3.89 3.86 19.92
C SER A 26 4.38 4.22 21.31
N ASN A 27 4.53 5.54 21.52
CA ASN A 27 5.30 6.14 22.61
C ASN A 27 6.81 5.92 22.42
N ASP A 28 7.58 6.39 23.40
CA ASP A 28 9.04 6.36 23.40
C ASP A 28 9.53 5.08 24.11
N ALA A 29 9.86 4.07 23.31
CA ALA A 29 10.37 2.79 23.77
C ALA A 29 11.90 2.73 23.84
N ASN A 30 12.61 3.61 23.12
CA ASN A 30 14.07 3.66 23.13
C ASN A 30 14.66 4.73 24.08
N GLY A 31 13.83 5.62 24.63
CA GLY A 31 14.21 6.68 25.57
C GLY A 31 14.78 7.95 24.93
N ASP A 32 14.58 8.19 23.63
CA ASP A 32 15.13 9.34 22.89
C ASP A 32 14.20 10.57 22.85
N ALA A 33 13.07 10.51 23.56
CA ALA A 33 12.01 11.51 23.62
C ALA A 33 11.21 11.69 22.30
N PHE A 34 11.34 10.78 21.34
CA PHE A 34 10.50 10.70 20.16
C PHE A 34 9.68 9.41 20.16
N GLY A 35 8.36 9.56 20.11
CA GLY A 35 7.46 8.41 20.06
C GLY A 35 7.03 8.05 18.64
N GLY A 36 6.73 6.76 18.42
CA GLY A 36 6.10 6.30 17.17
C GLY A 36 7.05 6.12 15.98
N ASN A 37 8.36 6.14 16.22
CA ASN A 37 9.42 5.80 15.27
C ASN A 37 10.24 4.57 15.72
N ASP A 38 9.98 4.05 16.92
CA ASP A 38 10.71 2.92 17.50
C ASP A 38 10.30 1.59 16.90
N LEU A 39 11.24 0.88 16.30
CA LEU A 39 10.97 -0.39 15.64
C LEU A 39 10.61 -1.47 16.65
N VAL A 40 9.64 -2.30 16.28
CA VAL A 40 9.17 -3.38 17.15
C VAL A 40 10.25 -4.45 17.32
N TYR A 41 10.46 -4.91 18.54
CA TYR A 41 11.09 -6.21 18.78
C TYR A 41 10.06 -7.29 18.44
N VAL A 42 10.40 -8.20 17.52
CA VAL A 42 9.49 -9.29 17.16
C VAL A 42 9.70 -10.46 18.12
N PRO A 43 8.74 -10.77 19.01
CA PRO A 43 8.92 -11.82 20.01
C PRO A 43 9.01 -13.21 19.39
N ARG A 44 9.86 -14.06 19.98
CA ARG A 44 9.95 -15.50 19.63
C ARG A 44 8.71 -16.25 20.09
N ASP A 45 8.30 -15.99 21.33
CA ASP A 45 7.19 -16.63 22.02
C ASP A 45 6.60 -15.71 23.10
N ALA A 46 5.57 -16.19 23.81
CA ALA A 46 4.86 -15.42 24.84
C ALA A 46 5.75 -15.01 26.03
N ALA A 47 6.85 -15.74 26.30
CA ALA A 47 7.76 -15.41 27.38
C ALA A 47 8.77 -14.32 26.97
N ASP A 48 8.85 -14.01 25.67
CA ASP A 48 9.78 -13.04 25.09
C ASP A 48 9.22 -11.60 25.05
N ILE A 49 7.96 -11.40 25.49
CA ILE A 49 7.29 -10.09 25.53
C ILE A 49 6.38 -10.00 26.76
N THR A 50 6.29 -8.81 27.35
CA THR A 50 5.26 -8.53 28.37
C THR A 50 4.09 -7.82 27.71
N LEU A 51 2.94 -8.49 27.62
CA LEU A 51 1.69 -7.89 27.16
C LEU A 51 0.82 -7.48 28.36
N GLN A 52 0.18 -6.32 28.28
CA GLN A 52 -0.80 -5.85 29.27
C GLN A 52 -1.96 -6.83 29.43
N ASN A 53 -2.39 -7.42 28.31
CA ASN A 53 -3.32 -8.53 28.28
C ASN A 53 -2.61 -9.76 27.69
N PRO A 54 -2.22 -10.76 28.50
CA PRO A 54 -1.56 -11.97 28.01
C PRO A 54 -2.37 -12.74 26.95
N ALA A 55 -3.71 -12.61 26.94
CA ALA A 55 -4.56 -13.25 25.94
C ALA A 55 -4.34 -12.71 24.52
N ASP A 56 -3.81 -11.49 24.38
CA ASP A 56 -3.50 -10.89 23.07
C ASP A 56 -2.34 -11.60 22.36
N TRP A 57 -1.58 -12.44 23.08
CA TRP A 57 -0.47 -13.20 22.50
C TRP A 57 -0.89 -14.01 21.29
N ALA A 58 -2.03 -14.72 21.35
CA ALA A 58 -2.48 -15.55 20.24
C ALA A 58 -2.74 -14.71 18.98
N THR A 59 -3.32 -13.53 19.13
CA THR A 59 -3.55 -12.59 18.03
C THR A 59 -2.24 -12.05 17.46
N LEU A 60 -1.31 -11.61 18.33
CA LEU A 60 -0.01 -11.11 17.92
C LEU A 60 0.82 -12.19 17.20
N ASP A 61 0.89 -13.39 17.76
CA ASP A 61 1.66 -14.50 17.19
C ASP A 61 1.13 -14.93 15.82
N ASN A 62 -0.20 -15.02 15.68
CA ASN A 62 -0.83 -15.27 14.39
C ASN A 62 -0.54 -14.16 13.38
N TYR A 63 -0.56 -12.89 13.82
CA TYR A 63 -0.23 -11.76 12.96
C TYR A 63 1.24 -11.82 12.49
N ILE A 64 2.19 -12.05 13.41
CA ILE A 64 3.61 -12.22 13.07
C ILE A 64 3.80 -13.33 12.03
N LYS A 65 3.16 -14.50 12.20
CA LYS A 65 3.22 -15.61 11.24
C LYS A 65 2.65 -15.26 9.86
N SER A 66 1.61 -14.42 9.84
CA SER A 66 0.98 -13.99 8.59
C SER A 66 1.80 -12.95 7.83
N GLU A 67 2.79 -12.32 8.48
CA GLU A 67 3.62 -11.26 7.94
C GLU A 67 5.06 -11.71 7.73
N PRO A 68 5.49 -12.03 6.49
CA PRO A 68 6.82 -12.58 6.23
C PRO A 68 7.99 -11.73 6.78
N CYS A 69 7.85 -10.40 6.76
CA CYS A 69 8.86 -9.51 7.32
C CYS A 69 8.95 -9.57 8.84
N LEU A 70 7.84 -9.80 9.55
CA LEU A 70 7.86 -9.98 10.99
C LEU A 70 8.39 -11.37 11.33
N GLU A 71 7.87 -12.42 10.69
CA GLU A 71 8.29 -13.81 10.92
C GLU A 71 9.80 -13.99 10.72
N ALA A 72 10.37 -13.44 9.65
CA ALA A 72 11.81 -13.49 9.38
C ALA A 72 12.66 -12.78 10.46
N ASN A 73 12.06 -11.89 11.25
CA ASN A 73 12.74 -11.08 12.26
C ASN A 73 12.37 -11.46 13.71
N ARG A 74 11.76 -12.63 13.95
CA ARG A 74 11.59 -13.14 15.32
C ARG A 74 12.90 -13.16 16.10
N GLY A 75 12.82 -12.77 17.36
CA GLY A 75 13.94 -12.72 18.30
C GLY A 75 14.86 -11.52 18.14
N ARG A 76 14.48 -10.51 17.36
CA ARG A 76 15.28 -9.29 17.15
C ARG A 76 14.40 -8.07 16.89
N ILE A 77 15.02 -6.90 17.01
CA ILE A 77 14.42 -5.64 16.58
C ILE A 77 14.29 -5.67 15.05
N LEU A 78 13.10 -5.33 14.56
CA LEU A 78 12.81 -5.26 13.14
C LEU A 78 13.72 -4.21 12.48
N PRO A 79 14.44 -4.53 11.38
CA PRO A 79 15.18 -3.52 10.65
C PRO A 79 14.25 -2.45 10.05
N ARG A 80 14.72 -1.20 9.94
CA ARG A 80 13.96 -0.14 9.28
C ARG A 80 13.65 -0.54 7.84
N ASN A 81 12.41 -0.31 7.40
CA ASN A 81 11.97 -0.60 6.03
C ASN A 81 12.09 -2.08 5.63
N ALA A 82 12.06 -2.99 6.61
CA ALA A 82 12.11 -4.44 6.37
C ALA A 82 10.85 -4.98 5.68
N CYS A 83 9.69 -4.38 5.94
CA CYS A 83 8.42 -4.78 5.35
C CYS A 83 8.18 -4.05 4.02
N GLN A 84 7.36 -4.66 3.15
CA GLN A 84 7.06 -4.11 1.83
C GLN A 84 5.56 -4.18 1.56
N ASN A 85 5.01 -3.06 1.06
CA ASN A 85 3.64 -3.02 0.59
C ASN A 85 3.45 -3.91 -0.66
N PRO A 86 2.23 -4.42 -0.92
CA PRO A 86 1.94 -5.17 -2.14
C PRO A 86 2.27 -4.37 -3.42
N TRP A 87 2.46 -5.10 -4.51
CA TRP A 87 2.60 -4.50 -5.83
C TRP A 87 1.34 -3.72 -6.22
N MET A 88 1.57 -2.59 -6.88
CA MET A 88 0.54 -1.74 -7.46
C MET A 88 0.54 -1.91 -8.98
N ASN A 89 -0.65 -1.89 -9.56
CA ASN A 89 -0.85 -2.13 -10.98
C ASN A 89 -1.73 -1.03 -11.55
N PHE A 90 -1.29 -0.43 -12.65
CA PHE A 90 -2.06 0.59 -13.37
C PHE A 90 -2.16 0.20 -14.83
N LEU A 91 -3.35 0.35 -15.38
CA LEU A 91 -3.61 0.20 -16.80
C LEU A 91 -4.14 1.54 -17.32
N ASN A 92 -3.49 2.10 -18.31
CA ASN A 92 -3.94 3.30 -19.00
C ASN A 92 -4.25 2.96 -20.45
N LEU A 93 -5.39 3.46 -20.93
CA LEU A 93 -5.85 3.25 -22.30
C LEU A 93 -6.01 4.60 -22.98
N ARG A 94 -5.60 4.68 -24.24
CA ARG A 94 -5.89 5.84 -25.09
C ARG A 94 -6.50 5.35 -26.39
N LEU A 95 -7.66 5.90 -26.72
CA LEU A 95 -8.29 5.76 -28.02
C LEU A 95 -8.16 7.10 -28.75
N ALA A 96 -7.61 7.07 -29.95
CA ALA A 96 -7.54 8.23 -30.83
C ALA A 96 -8.20 7.91 -32.16
N LYS A 97 -8.92 8.89 -32.70
CA LYS A 97 -9.53 8.84 -34.03
C LYS A 97 -9.16 10.10 -34.79
N SER A 98 -8.42 9.92 -35.87
CA SER A 98 -8.05 10.98 -36.79
C SER A 98 -9.03 11.02 -37.96
N PHE A 99 -9.36 12.23 -38.40
CA PHE A 99 -10.22 12.54 -39.52
C PHE A 99 -9.44 13.47 -40.45
N THR A 100 -9.02 12.95 -41.60
CA THR A 100 -8.48 13.78 -42.68
C THR A 100 -9.64 14.58 -43.27
N THR A 101 -9.58 15.90 -43.12
CA THR A 101 -10.57 16.82 -43.69
C THR A 101 -10.13 17.27 -45.08
N LEU A 102 -10.75 18.34 -45.59
CA LEU A 102 -10.40 18.89 -46.90
C LEU A 102 -9.01 19.57 -46.85
N GLN A 103 -8.30 19.53 -47.98
CA GLN A 103 -7.05 20.27 -48.20
C GLN A 103 -5.89 19.91 -47.26
N GLY A 104 -5.74 18.64 -46.86
CA GLY A 104 -4.58 18.18 -46.06
C GLY A 104 -4.70 18.41 -44.55
N GLN A 105 -5.72 19.16 -44.13
CA GLN A 105 -6.04 19.39 -42.73
C GLN A 105 -6.46 18.08 -42.01
N ASN A 106 -6.21 18.01 -40.71
CA ASN A 106 -6.53 16.83 -39.90
C ASN A 106 -7.10 17.23 -38.54
N VAL A 107 -8.16 16.54 -38.12
CA VAL A 107 -8.75 16.64 -36.77
C VAL A 107 -8.55 15.29 -36.08
N GLU A 108 -7.99 15.28 -34.87
CA GLU A 108 -7.88 14.10 -34.03
C GLU A 108 -8.71 14.27 -32.76
N LEU A 109 -9.60 13.32 -32.50
CA LEU A 109 -10.32 13.19 -31.24
C LEU A 109 -9.66 12.10 -30.39
N THR A 110 -9.54 12.35 -29.11
CA THR A 110 -8.81 11.48 -28.17
C THR A 110 -9.62 11.27 -26.90
N ALA A 111 -9.55 10.06 -26.37
CA ALA A 111 -10.07 9.69 -25.06
C ALA A 111 -8.99 8.90 -24.32
N ASP A 112 -8.46 9.48 -23.26
CA ASP A 112 -7.45 8.91 -22.37
C ASP A 112 -8.12 8.47 -21.07
N LEU A 113 -8.13 7.16 -20.82
CA LEU A 113 -8.61 6.55 -19.59
C LEU A 113 -7.42 6.14 -18.73
N PHE A 114 -7.22 6.86 -17.63
CA PHE A 114 -6.19 6.56 -16.64
C PHE A 114 -6.74 5.64 -15.55
N ASN A 115 -5.91 4.68 -15.15
CA ASN A 115 -6.21 3.67 -14.15
C ASN A 115 -7.51 2.90 -14.43
N THR A 116 -7.59 2.31 -15.62
CA THR A 116 -8.70 1.47 -16.08
C THR A 116 -9.03 0.33 -15.12
N PHE A 117 -8.03 -0.26 -14.43
CA PHE A 117 -8.31 -1.29 -13.43
C PHE A 117 -9.24 -0.80 -12.32
N SER A 118 -9.10 0.45 -11.88
CA SER A 118 -10.01 1.04 -10.90
C SER A 118 -11.40 1.31 -11.44
N LEU A 119 -11.52 1.62 -12.75
CA LEU A 119 -12.83 1.71 -13.40
C LEU A 119 -13.50 0.33 -13.43
N LEU A 120 -12.76 -0.72 -13.78
CA LEU A 120 -13.27 -2.10 -13.81
C LEU A 120 -13.70 -2.58 -12.41
N ASP A 121 -12.92 -2.23 -11.38
CA ASP A 121 -13.27 -2.47 -9.98
C ASP A 121 -14.56 -1.75 -9.59
N ALA A 122 -14.70 -0.46 -9.95
CA ALA A 122 -15.91 0.31 -9.69
C ALA A 122 -17.14 -0.19 -10.46
N ALA A 123 -16.93 -0.75 -11.65
CA ALA A 123 -17.98 -1.35 -12.49
C ALA A 123 -18.36 -2.77 -12.05
N GLY A 124 -17.70 -3.34 -11.03
CA GLY A 124 -17.97 -4.69 -10.53
C GLY A 124 -17.53 -5.82 -11.44
N ILE A 125 -16.73 -5.54 -12.47
CA ILE A 125 -16.25 -6.54 -13.45
C ILE A 125 -15.18 -7.43 -12.82
N HIS A 126 -14.33 -6.85 -11.99
CA HIS A 126 -13.36 -7.57 -11.17
C HIS A 126 -13.25 -6.87 -9.82
N ASN A 127 -12.69 -7.54 -8.81
CA ASN A 127 -12.50 -6.94 -7.50
C ASN A 127 -11.01 -6.90 -7.16
N SER A 128 -10.45 -5.69 -7.03
CA SER A 128 -9.14 -5.35 -6.47
C SER A 128 -7.93 -5.18 -7.40
N TRP A 129 -8.10 -5.06 -8.72
CA TRP A 129 -6.96 -4.81 -9.62
C TRP A 129 -6.45 -3.38 -9.58
N GLY A 130 -7.31 -2.40 -9.33
CA GLY A 130 -6.98 -0.97 -9.32
C GLY A 130 -6.65 -0.44 -7.92
N ARG A 131 -6.70 -1.29 -6.89
CA ARG A 131 -6.48 -0.87 -5.51
C ARG A 131 -4.99 -0.63 -5.24
N VAL A 132 -4.69 0.58 -4.79
CA VAL A 132 -3.39 0.92 -4.18
C VAL A 132 -3.46 0.54 -2.71
N LYS A 133 -2.78 -0.54 -2.31
CA LYS A 133 -2.76 -1.03 -0.92
C LYS A 133 -1.52 -0.51 -0.20
N GLN A 134 -1.71 0.31 0.83
CA GLN A 134 -0.62 0.83 1.65
C GLN A 134 -0.96 0.69 3.14
N VAL A 135 0.03 0.26 3.95
CA VAL A 135 -0.19 0.01 5.38
C VAL A 135 -0.32 1.29 6.21
N SER A 136 0.41 2.34 5.87
CA SER A 136 0.20 3.67 6.46
C SER A 136 0.55 4.77 5.47
N GLY A 137 0.13 6.01 5.75
CA GLY A 137 0.52 7.18 4.95
C GLY A 137 2.01 7.52 5.03
N PHE A 138 2.79 6.83 5.88
CA PHE A 138 4.22 7.08 6.11
C PHE A 138 5.01 5.75 6.18
N GLU A 139 6.27 5.80 6.61
CA GLU A 139 7.18 4.64 6.65
C GLU A 139 6.98 3.71 7.86
N ASN A 140 6.02 4.01 8.76
CA ASN A 140 5.81 3.27 10.00
C ASN A 140 4.36 2.78 10.13
N ASP A 141 4.16 1.56 10.62
CA ASP A 141 2.85 1.05 11.08
C ASP A 141 2.90 0.66 12.56
N ASN A 142 1.94 1.14 13.34
CA ASN A 142 1.93 0.98 14.78
C ASN A 142 1.35 -0.37 15.20
N LEU A 143 2.21 -1.32 15.58
CA LEU A 143 1.80 -2.65 16.00
C LEU A 143 1.54 -2.76 17.51
N LEU A 144 2.40 -2.13 18.30
CA LEU A 144 2.38 -2.20 19.77
C LEU A 144 2.38 -0.80 20.35
N GLN A 145 1.84 -0.64 21.55
CA GLN A 145 1.98 0.60 22.31
C GLN A 145 2.67 0.31 23.63
N LEU A 146 3.74 1.04 23.96
CA LEU A 146 4.36 0.94 25.27
C LEU A 146 3.42 1.53 26.32
N LYS A 147 3.12 0.75 27.36
CA LYS A 147 2.20 1.13 28.45
C LYS A 147 2.90 1.25 29.81
N GLY A 148 4.05 0.62 29.97
CA GLY A 148 4.81 0.69 31.22
C GLY A 148 6.04 -0.18 31.18
N TYR A 149 6.56 -0.50 32.35
CA TYR A 149 7.77 -1.30 32.53
C TYR A 149 7.47 -2.52 33.42
N ASP A 150 7.87 -3.70 32.96
CA ASP A 150 7.84 -4.94 33.71
C ASP A 150 9.13 -5.06 34.54
N ASN A 151 9.00 -4.83 35.85
CA ASN A 151 10.14 -4.92 36.77
C ASN A 151 10.63 -6.35 37.01
N VAL A 152 9.80 -7.37 36.78
CA VAL A 152 10.21 -8.77 36.99
C VAL A 152 11.11 -9.20 35.85
N ASN A 153 10.68 -8.89 34.62
CA ASN A 153 11.38 -9.31 33.41
C ASN A 153 12.30 -8.23 32.81
N GLN A 154 12.42 -7.07 33.48
CA GLN A 154 13.27 -5.94 33.12
C GLN A 154 13.09 -5.50 31.65
N ARG A 155 11.84 -5.29 31.23
CA ARG A 155 11.49 -4.94 29.85
C ARG A 155 10.24 -4.06 29.76
N GLY A 156 10.02 -3.46 28.60
CA GLY A 156 8.77 -2.74 28.32
C GLY A 156 7.54 -3.66 28.41
N SER A 157 6.43 -3.10 28.87
CA SER A 157 5.12 -3.75 28.84
C SER A 157 4.22 -3.08 27.81
N TYR A 158 3.65 -3.88 26.92
CA TYR A 158 3.01 -3.40 25.69
C TYR A 158 1.53 -3.78 25.61
N SER A 159 0.72 -2.96 24.96
CA SER A 159 -0.61 -3.36 24.49
C SER A 159 -0.60 -3.54 22.98
N LEU A 160 -1.34 -4.53 22.48
CA LEU A 160 -1.50 -4.77 21.05
C LEU A 160 -2.40 -3.70 20.42
N ASN A 161 -1.99 -3.12 19.29
CA ASN A 161 -2.85 -2.27 18.50
C ASN A 161 -3.70 -3.11 17.53
N SER A 162 -4.83 -3.63 18.02
CA SER A 162 -5.71 -4.52 17.25
C SER A 162 -6.38 -3.83 16.06
N SER A 163 -6.54 -2.50 16.07
CA SER A 163 -7.13 -1.75 14.96
C SER A 163 -6.28 -1.79 13.68
N ASN A 164 -4.95 -1.72 13.83
CA ASN A 164 -4.01 -1.77 12.69
C ASN A 164 -3.91 -3.18 12.10
N ILE A 165 -4.10 -4.21 12.94
CA ILE A 165 -4.19 -5.61 12.49
C ILE A 165 -5.46 -5.83 11.66
N ALA A 166 -6.61 -5.31 12.12
CA ALA A 166 -7.89 -5.47 11.45
C ALA A 166 -7.99 -4.71 10.11
N THR A 167 -7.33 -3.54 10.02
CA THR A 167 -7.40 -2.65 8.85
C THR A 167 -6.02 -2.42 8.26
N LYS A 168 -5.35 -3.50 7.83
CA LYS A 168 -3.95 -3.45 7.38
C LYS A 168 -3.71 -2.52 6.19
N TYR A 169 -4.61 -2.47 5.20
CA TYR A 169 -4.39 -1.69 3.99
C TYR A 169 -5.45 -0.61 3.80
N PHE A 170 -4.99 0.60 3.53
CA PHE A 170 -5.86 1.70 3.11
C PHE A 170 -5.73 1.90 1.59
N THR A 171 -6.84 2.27 0.96
CA THR A 171 -6.85 2.62 -0.47
C THR A 171 -6.60 4.13 -0.60
N GLN A 172 -5.52 4.49 -1.29
CA GLN A 172 -5.18 5.89 -1.54
C GLN A 172 -5.98 6.49 -2.69
N ASP A 173 -6.11 7.83 -2.71
CA ASP A 173 -6.73 8.58 -3.80
C ASP A 173 -6.08 8.33 -5.17
N ALA A 174 -4.81 7.90 -5.18
CA ALA A 174 -4.11 7.44 -6.37
C ALA A 174 -4.81 6.29 -7.10
N ALA A 175 -5.70 5.55 -6.42
CA ALA A 175 -6.50 4.47 -7.00
C ALA A 175 -7.71 4.98 -7.80
N ARG A 176 -7.94 6.28 -7.98
CA ARG A 176 -9.09 6.78 -8.76
C ARG A 176 -8.86 6.63 -10.26
N TRP A 177 -9.90 6.27 -11.00
CA TRP A 177 -9.89 6.32 -12.48
C TRP A 177 -10.18 7.76 -12.94
N ARG A 178 -9.64 8.13 -14.12
CA ARG A 178 -9.90 9.45 -14.73
C ARG A 178 -10.06 9.30 -16.24
N LEU A 179 -11.07 9.95 -16.79
CA LEU A 179 -11.26 10.08 -18.24
C LEU A 179 -10.91 11.51 -18.66
N GLN A 180 -10.03 11.65 -19.64
CA GLN A 180 -9.71 12.92 -20.29
C GLN A 180 -10.08 12.81 -21.77
N VAL A 181 -10.78 13.82 -22.28
CA VAL A 181 -11.14 13.91 -23.69
C VAL A 181 -10.41 15.11 -24.30
N GLY A 182 -9.88 14.96 -25.50
CA GLY A 182 -9.11 15.99 -26.17
C GLY A 182 -9.38 16.05 -27.67
N MET A 183 -9.12 17.21 -28.25
CA MET A 183 -9.16 17.45 -29.69
C MET A 183 -7.87 18.13 -30.11
N LYS A 184 -7.28 17.66 -31.22
CA LYS A 184 -6.13 18.29 -31.88
C LYS A 184 -6.50 18.61 -33.32
N TYR A 185 -6.09 19.78 -33.79
CA TYR A 185 -6.22 20.18 -35.18
C TYR A 185 -4.85 20.51 -35.76
N SER A 186 -4.57 20.08 -36.99
CA SER A 186 -3.31 20.35 -37.69
C SER A 186 -3.54 20.66 -39.17
N PHE A 187 -2.68 21.52 -39.73
CA PHE A 187 -2.67 21.96 -41.12
C PHE A 187 -1.74 21.12 -41.98
#